data_AF-A0A812KY76-F1
#
_entry.id   AF-A0A812KY76-F1
#
_cell.length_a   1.000
_cell.length_b   1.000
_cell.length_c   1.000
_cell.angle_alpha   90.00
_cell.angle_beta   90.00
_cell.angle_gamma   90.00
#
_symmetry.space_group_name_H-M   'P 1'
#
loop_
_entity.id
_entity.type
_entity.pdbx_description
1 polymer ?
#
loop_
_entity_poly.entity_id
_entity_poly.type
_entity_poly.pdbx_seq_one_letter_code
_entity_poly.pdbx_strand_id
1 'polypeptide(L)'
;MALEAGASTESSTPTPRLVKVEPATKDEVENFISANNRWIEDSAAVELRNMPPEDQRRVINGGTLVSCRDAVGVMRSRVRQAKEKEAILSGAHLAENASASSGRLSRPASKDEVEAFIASNRRWMTPESEEILKLMNPHDQKRVISAGTLSGCRDPVAVLQTRAKRAREMEIEFELIASGKKVEPPKPAAETMPMPVFSAEAAHAFIHAAPQEVRSENSRFAPPPETDPDSFVTEELEGPLTSEVKGIGGVIEMLRAKYGCSKGQRLRVIGETPALLQFEGGKTAPKNHEGMGWKWIIGENTAASKQKDEAARQAEIAAAFKAREERLAQEAILKAKEKERKAAEKAGKEQLPAVGIQATQPESQTQVEAHACQAPKLVAPQGTQDSGTAKMEVETDSVKKQEVVVDKQDKVKQKDKDKDVKKADGEKSKDKLKDKEIQSKKESEKDKEKTKDKKVSKTDSKVKEKDNGKAKEAEQRKEKKDKDNGKVNESNKDADKEKDKNAKEKQKDTSKAKDKSRSRSRRREKSRSRSRSKDKKKKEGSRSRKRKERSRSKDKKKQKEKERSKGEGKEKRRRTSSSSSASRARRKEKARAKEKEKEKEKRQKKSKSDDSSGAKRKDKDRRKRRKSSSS
;
A
#
# COMPACT_ATOMS: atom_id res chain seq x y z
N MET A 1 5.85 66.87 -24.45
CA MET A 1 5.82 65.76 -25.42
C MET A 1 5.91 64.46 -24.65
N ALA A 2 5.04 63.52 -24.98
CA ALA A 2 4.39 62.61 -24.04
C ALA A 2 5.25 61.41 -23.61
N LEU A 3 5.01 61.03 -22.35
CA LEU A 3 5.48 59.83 -21.66
C LEU A 3 4.77 58.59 -22.21
N GLU A 4 5.49 57.61 -22.75
CA GLU A 4 4.97 56.27 -22.97
C GLU A 4 5.45 55.32 -21.86
N ALA A 5 4.49 54.86 -21.06
CA ALA A 5 4.66 53.90 -19.99
C ALA A 5 4.73 52.48 -20.57
N GLY A 6 5.89 51.83 -20.43
CA GLY A 6 6.09 50.42 -20.77
C GLY A 6 5.41 49.51 -19.75
N ALA A 7 4.31 48.88 -20.15
CA ALA A 7 3.56 47.92 -19.35
C ALA A 7 4.32 46.58 -19.24
N SER A 8 4.64 46.19 -18.00
CA SER A 8 5.18 44.89 -17.64
C SER A 8 4.20 43.76 -17.94
N THR A 9 4.53 42.90 -18.91
CA THR A 9 3.78 41.67 -19.20
C THR A 9 4.16 40.57 -18.21
N GLU A 10 3.36 40.42 -17.15
CA GLU A 10 3.42 39.29 -16.23
C GLU A 10 3.04 37.99 -16.95
N SER A 11 3.96 37.02 -17.00
CA SER A 11 3.73 35.69 -17.54
C SER A 11 2.85 34.86 -16.59
N SER A 12 1.55 35.14 -16.61
CA SER A 12 0.52 34.34 -15.96
C SER A 12 0.44 32.97 -16.64
N THR A 13 0.87 31.92 -15.94
CA THR A 13 0.65 30.53 -16.35
C THR A 13 -0.85 30.31 -16.59
N PRO A 14 -1.29 29.91 -17.79
CA PRO A 14 -2.71 29.78 -18.10
C PRO A 14 -3.29 28.63 -17.28
N THR A 15 -4.05 28.97 -16.23
CA THR A 15 -4.92 28.05 -15.54
C THR A 15 -5.74 27.28 -16.59
N PRO A 16 -5.75 25.93 -16.57
CA PRO A 16 -6.41 25.16 -17.60
C PRO A 16 -7.88 25.54 -17.64
N ARG A 17 -8.25 26.33 -18.66
CA ARG A 17 -9.64 26.75 -18.87
C ARG A 17 -10.46 25.48 -19.03
N LEU A 18 -11.40 25.31 -18.11
CA LEU A 18 -12.36 24.23 -18.09
C LEU A 18 -13.19 24.33 -19.38
N VAL A 19 -12.76 23.60 -20.41
CA VAL A 19 -13.42 23.63 -21.72
C VAL A 19 -14.82 23.08 -21.52
N LYS A 20 -15.84 23.93 -21.68
CA LYS A 20 -17.23 23.48 -21.73
C LYS A 20 -17.34 22.45 -22.85
N VAL A 21 -17.68 21.22 -22.50
CA VAL A 21 -17.82 20.13 -23.47
C VAL A 21 -19.18 20.31 -24.12
N GLU A 22 -19.23 20.48 -25.44
CA GLU A 22 -20.52 20.52 -26.14
C GLU A 22 -21.27 19.20 -25.96
N PRO A 23 -22.58 19.22 -25.69
CA PRO A 23 -23.38 18.01 -25.53
C PRO A 23 -23.38 17.20 -26.84
N ALA A 24 -23.22 15.87 -26.74
CA ALA A 24 -23.30 15.01 -27.92
C ALA A 24 -24.71 15.03 -28.53
N THR A 25 -24.78 15.09 -29.86
CA THR A 25 -26.04 14.93 -30.57
C THR A 25 -26.42 13.44 -30.64
N LYS A 26 -27.72 13.16 -30.75
CA LYS A 26 -28.21 11.77 -30.84
C LYS A 26 -27.63 11.05 -32.07
N ASP A 27 -27.44 11.78 -33.17
CA ASP A 27 -26.86 11.24 -34.41
C ASP A 27 -25.38 10.89 -34.25
N GLU A 28 -24.61 11.68 -33.49
CA GLU A 28 -23.23 11.33 -33.12
C GLU A 28 -23.17 10.01 -32.35
N VAL A 29 -24.11 9.79 -31.42
CA VAL A 29 -24.20 8.55 -30.64
C VAL A 29 -24.53 7.35 -31.53
N GLU A 30 -25.52 7.47 -32.41
CA GLU A 30 -25.88 6.39 -33.34
C GLU A 30 -24.80 6.13 -34.39
N ASN A 31 -24.11 7.17 -34.87
CA ASN A 31 -22.93 7.04 -35.75
C ASN A 31 -21.79 6.31 -35.04
N PHE A 32 -21.53 6.63 -33.77
CA PHE A 32 -20.53 5.92 -32.97
C PHE A 32 -20.90 4.45 -32.74
N ILE A 33 -22.17 4.16 -32.41
CA ILE A 33 -22.66 2.80 -32.19
C ILE A 33 -22.61 2.00 -33.51
N SER A 34 -23.06 2.57 -34.63
CA SER A 34 -23.04 1.91 -35.93
C SER A 34 -21.62 1.62 -36.43
N ALA A 35 -20.70 2.58 -36.27
CA ALA A 35 -19.28 2.39 -36.61
C ALA A 35 -18.60 1.29 -35.79
N ASN A 36 -19.08 1.02 -34.57
CA ASN A 36 -18.52 0.03 -33.66
C ASN A 36 -19.44 -1.19 -33.42
N ASN A 37 -20.50 -1.36 -34.21
CA ASN A 37 -21.57 -2.34 -33.98
C ASN A 37 -21.07 -3.80 -33.96
N ARG A 38 -19.95 -4.08 -34.64
CA ARG A 38 -19.30 -5.40 -34.61
C ARG A 38 -18.76 -5.78 -33.23
N TRP A 39 -18.45 -4.80 -32.38
CA TRP A 39 -17.70 -4.99 -31.13
C TRP A 39 -18.46 -4.57 -29.87
N ILE A 40 -19.52 -3.77 -30.01
CA ILE A 40 -20.36 -3.33 -28.89
C ILE A 40 -21.57 -4.27 -28.75
N GLU A 41 -21.87 -4.71 -27.53
CA GLU A 41 -23.10 -5.44 -27.24
C GLU A 41 -24.31 -4.49 -27.15
N ASP A 42 -25.50 -4.94 -27.55
CA ASP A 42 -26.74 -4.15 -27.47
C ASP A 42 -26.99 -3.54 -26.08
N SER A 43 -26.63 -4.26 -25.00
CA SER A 43 -26.77 -3.76 -23.63
C SER A 43 -25.92 -2.52 -23.35
N ALA A 44 -24.71 -2.49 -23.92
CA ALA A 44 -23.75 -1.41 -23.80
C ALA A 44 -24.18 -0.19 -24.65
N ALA A 45 -24.72 -0.45 -25.85
CA ALA A 45 -25.32 0.59 -26.69
C ALA A 45 -26.52 1.26 -26.00
N VAL A 46 -27.39 0.50 -25.33
CA VAL A 46 -28.50 1.04 -24.54
C VAL A 46 -28.01 1.87 -23.36
N GLU A 47 -26.94 1.46 -22.67
CA GLU A 47 -26.34 2.25 -21.60
C GLU A 47 -25.83 3.60 -22.13
N LEU A 48 -25.11 3.61 -23.26
CA LEU A 48 -24.61 4.85 -23.87
C LEU A 48 -25.76 5.79 -24.28
N ARG A 49 -26.83 5.27 -24.89
CA ARG A 49 -28.02 6.06 -25.27
C ARG A 49 -28.74 6.70 -24.09
N ASN A 50 -28.70 6.08 -22.91
CA ASN A 50 -29.37 6.56 -21.70
C ASN A 50 -28.50 7.47 -20.81
N MET A 51 -27.25 7.75 -21.21
CA MET A 51 -26.37 8.66 -20.48
C MET A 51 -26.65 10.14 -20.78
N PRO A 52 -26.24 11.08 -19.92
CA PRO A 52 -26.29 12.51 -20.23
C PRO A 52 -25.50 12.84 -21.51
N PRO A 53 -25.95 13.82 -22.33
CA PRO A 53 -25.28 14.17 -23.59
C PRO A 53 -23.80 14.57 -23.45
N GLU A 54 -23.45 15.26 -22.37
CA GLU A 54 -22.06 15.61 -21.99
C GLU A 54 -21.19 14.35 -21.82
N ASP A 55 -21.75 13.35 -21.17
CA ASP A 55 -21.10 12.10 -20.83
C ASP A 55 -20.97 11.17 -22.03
N GLN A 56 -22.00 11.17 -22.90
CA GLN A 56 -21.93 10.56 -24.23
C GLN A 56 -20.78 11.15 -25.03
N ARG A 57 -20.64 12.49 -25.06
CA ARG A 57 -19.56 13.16 -25.78
C ARG A 57 -18.19 12.77 -25.23
N ARG A 58 -18.03 12.66 -23.91
CA ARG A 58 -16.77 12.19 -23.29
C ARG A 58 -16.41 10.76 -23.71
N VAL A 59 -17.39 9.88 -23.83
CA VAL A 59 -17.17 8.50 -24.32
C VAL A 59 -16.76 8.48 -25.79
N ILE A 60 -17.44 9.28 -26.63
CA ILE A 60 -17.18 9.42 -28.07
C ILE A 60 -15.80 10.06 -28.32
N ASN A 61 -15.46 11.13 -27.59
CA ASN A 61 -14.16 11.81 -27.66
C ASN A 61 -12.99 10.90 -27.26
N GLY A 62 -13.26 9.79 -26.57
CA GLY A 62 -12.26 8.73 -26.34
C GLY A 62 -11.78 8.06 -27.64
N GLY A 63 -12.43 8.30 -28.78
CA GLY A 63 -12.06 7.80 -30.10
C GLY A 63 -12.69 6.45 -30.45
N THR A 64 -12.39 5.93 -31.64
CA THR A 64 -12.91 4.64 -32.14
C THR A 64 -12.47 3.45 -31.27
N LEU A 65 -13.27 2.38 -31.21
CA LEU A 65 -12.96 1.15 -30.48
C LEU A 65 -12.37 0.04 -31.37
N VAL A 66 -12.15 0.32 -32.66
CA VAL A 66 -11.71 -0.68 -33.66
C VAL A 66 -10.35 -1.31 -33.32
N SER A 67 -9.43 -0.55 -32.70
CA SER A 67 -8.10 -1.04 -32.31
C SER A 67 -8.06 -1.71 -30.92
N CYS A 68 -9.18 -1.66 -30.17
CA CYS A 68 -9.24 -2.19 -28.81
C CYS A 68 -9.38 -3.71 -28.82
N ARG A 69 -8.53 -4.40 -28.05
CA ARG A 69 -8.60 -5.86 -27.87
C ARG A 69 -9.90 -6.33 -27.21
N ASP A 70 -10.49 -5.48 -26.37
CA ASP A 70 -11.78 -5.67 -25.70
C ASP A 70 -12.58 -4.35 -25.74
N ALA A 71 -13.36 -4.17 -26.82
CA ALA A 71 -14.13 -2.96 -27.03
C ALA A 71 -15.19 -2.73 -25.93
N VAL A 72 -15.86 -3.80 -25.47
CA VAL A 72 -16.89 -3.71 -24.43
C VAL A 72 -16.28 -3.26 -23.09
N GLY A 73 -15.13 -3.83 -22.72
CA GLY A 73 -14.40 -3.43 -21.52
C GLY A 73 -13.95 -1.98 -21.57
N VAL A 74 -13.37 -1.55 -22.69
CA VAL A 74 -12.94 -0.15 -22.90
C VAL A 74 -14.13 0.80 -22.87
N MET A 75 -15.24 0.47 -23.54
CA MET A 75 -16.45 1.29 -23.54
C MET A 75 -17.02 1.45 -22.13
N ARG A 76 -17.17 0.36 -21.36
CA ARG A 76 -17.62 0.42 -19.96
C ARG A 76 -16.66 1.23 -19.07
N SER A 77 -15.35 1.13 -19.31
CA SER A 77 -14.36 1.94 -18.61
C SER A 77 -14.53 3.43 -18.91
N ARG A 78 -14.76 3.80 -20.18
CA ARG A 78 -15.02 5.19 -20.58
C ARG A 78 -16.31 5.72 -20.02
N VAL A 79 -17.38 4.92 -20.01
CA VAL A 79 -18.65 5.26 -19.38
C VAL A 79 -18.46 5.54 -17.89
N ARG A 80 -17.68 4.72 -17.19
CA ARG A 80 -17.36 4.96 -15.77
C ARG A 80 -16.57 6.26 -15.58
N GLN A 81 -15.57 6.53 -16.43
CA GLN A 81 -14.77 7.76 -16.37
C GLN A 81 -15.59 9.02 -16.68
N ALA A 82 -16.54 8.93 -17.61
CA ALA A 82 -17.45 10.04 -17.93
C ALA A 82 -18.31 10.39 -16.72
N LYS A 83 -18.97 9.39 -16.12
CA LYS A 83 -19.78 9.54 -14.89
C LYS A 83 -18.96 10.08 -13.72
N GLU A 84 -17.72 9.63 -13.57
CA GLU A 84 -16.81 10.14 -12.53
C GLU A 84 -16.43 11.61 -12.75
N LYS A 85 -16.17 12.02 -14.00
CA LYS A 85 -15.92 13.42 -14.34
C LYS A 85 -17.16 14.29 -14.14
N GLU A 86 -18.35 13.82 -14.48
CA GLU A 86 -19.60 14.52 -14.22
C GLU A 86 -19.83 14.71 -12.73
N ALA A 87 -19.57 13.68 -11.93
CA ALA A 87 -19.67 13.77 -10.47
C ALA A 87 -18.70 14.82 -9.89
N ILE A 88 -17.53 15.00 -10.50
CA ILE A 88 -16.57 16.05 -10.13
C ILE A 88 -17.05 17.43 -10.56
N LEU A 89 -17.49 17.60 -11.82
CA LEU A 89 -17.90 18.90 -12.36
C LEU A 89 -19.21 19.41 -11.77
N SER A 90 -20.19 18.52 -11.55
CA SER A 90 -21.54 18.93 -11.14
C SER A 90 -21.58 19.57 -9.76
N GLY A 91 -20.55 19.39 -8.93
CA GLY A 91 -20.43 20.01 -7.59
C GLY A 91 -21.51 19.58 -6.58
N ALA A 92 -22.68 19.14 -7.04
CA ALA A 92 -23.83 18.69 -6.27
C ALA A 92 -23.57 17.35 -5.57
N HIS A 93 -22.54 16.61 -5.98
CA HIS A 93 -22.11 15.38 -5.33
C HIS A 93 -20.94 15.57 -4.35
N LEU A 94 -20.42 16.79 -4.19
CA LEU A 94 -19.38 17.10 -3.19
C LEU A 94 -19.89 16.99 -1.74
N ALA A 95 -21.19 17.18 -1.49
CA ALA A 95 -21.72 17.17 -0.12
C ALA A 95 -22.02 15.76 0.43
N GLU A 96 -22.57 14.84 -0.38
CA GLU A 96 -23.13 13.60 0.19
C GLU A 96 -22.40 12.30 -0.22
N ASN A 97 -21.67 12.28 -1.36
CA ASN A 97 -21.09 11.02 -1.85
C ASN A 97 -19.65 11.12 -2.42
N ALA A 98 -19.12 12.29 -2.78
CA ALA A 98 -17.68 12.43 -3.08
C ALA A 98 -16.81 12.41 -1.81
N SER A 99 -17.40 12.64 -0.64
CA SER A 99 -16.82 12.28 0.66
C SER A 99 -16.60 10.76 0.82
N ALA A 100 -17.10 9.91 -0.10
CA ALA A 100 -17.01 8.46 0.02
C ALA A 100 -15.88 7.76 -0.75
N SER A 101 -15.22 8.37 -1.74
CA SER A 101 -14.19 7.67 -2.55
C SER A 101 -12.78 8.28 -2.52
N SER A 102 -12.63 9.60 -2.32
CA SER A 102 -11.31 10.21 -2.05
C SER A 102 -11.19 10.81 -0.65
N GLY A 103 -12.26 11.39 -0.08
CA GLY A 103 -12.27 11.90 1.30
C GLY A 103 -12.40 10.82 2.38
N ARG A 104 -12.80 9.59 2.03
CA ARG A 104 -13.01 8.49 2.99
C ARG A 104 -11.75 7.72 3.38
N LEU A 105 -10.59 8.01 2.77
CA LEU A 105 -9.32 7.44 3.24
C LEU A 105 -8.97 7.93 4.65
N SER A 106 -9.53 9.07 5.06
CA SER A 106 -9.38 9.60 6.41
C SER A 106 -10.25 8.90 7.45
N ARG A 107 -11.25 8.10 7.07
CA ARG A 107 -12.06 7.36 8.05
C ARG A 107 -11.46 5.97 8.24
N PRO A 108 -11.11 5.55 9.46
CA PRO A 108 -10.66 4.19 9.71
C PRO A 108 -11.75 3.20 9.27
N ALA A 109 -11.34 2.06 8.71
CA ALA A 109 -12.27 1.00 8.32
C ALA A 109 -13.03 0.50 9.56
N SER A 110 -14.34 0.31 9.42
CA SER A 110 -15.10 -0.40 10.46
C SER A 110 -14.84 -1.90 10.37
N LYS A 111 -14.98 -2.61 11.49
CA LYS A 111 -14.86 -4.09 11.51
C LYS A 111 -15.86 -4.74 10.54
N ASP A 112 -17.08 -4.23 10.50
CA ASP A 112 -18.12 -4.71 9.59
C ASP A 112 -17.75 -4.53 8.11
N GLU A 113 -17.09 -3.41 7.75
CA GLU A 113 -16.58 -3.20 6.39
C GLU A 113 -15.49 -4.20 6.03
N VAL A 114 -14.59 -4.51 6.96
CA VAL A 114 -13.54 -5.53 6.78
C VAL A 114 -14.14 -6.92 6.62
N GLU A 115 -15.11 -7.28 7.47
CA GLU A 115 -15.79 -8.57 7.41
C GLU A 115 -16.63 -8.71 6.14
N ALA A 116 -17.33 -7.65 5.70
CA ALA A 116 -18.06 -7.64 4.43
C ALA A 116 -17.12 -7.81 3.23
N PHE A 117 -15.95 -7.17 3.27
CA PHE A 117 -14.93 -7.35 2.23
C PHE A 117 -14.38 -8.78 2.20
N ILE A 118 -14.06 -9.36 3.37
CA ILE A 118 -13.61 -10.74 3.49
C ILE A 118 -14.71 -11.70 3.00
N ALA A 119 -15.96 -11.51 3.43
CA ALA A 119 -17.09 -12.33 3.00
C ALA A 119 -17.29 -12.30 1.49
N SER A 120 -17.15 -11.12 0.87
CA SER A 120 -17.27 -10.93 -0.58
C SER A 120 -16.11 -11.57 -1.36
N ASN A 121 -14.92 -11.68 -0.75
CA ASN A 121 -13.72 -12.19 -1.41
C ASN A 121 -13.26 -13.58 -0.92
N ARG A 122 -14.04 -14.23 -0.05
CA ARG A 122 -13.70 -15.48 0.65
C ARG A 122 -13.30 -16.63 -0.28
N ARG A 123 -13.83 -16.64 -1.50
CA ARG A 123 -13.49 -17.67 -2.52
C ARG A 123 -12.05 -17.57 -3.01
N TRP A 124 -11.45 -16.38 -2.94
CA TRP A 124 -10.14 -16.09 -3.49
C TRP A 124 -9.11 -15.84 -2.38
N MET A 125 -9.51 -15.52 -1.16
CA MET A 125 -8.57 -15.30 -0.05
C MET A 125 -8.20 -16.59 0.69
N THR A 126 -6.96 -16.66 1.18
CA THR A 126 -6.52 -17.67 2.15
C THR A 126 -6.80 -17.16 3.57
N PRO A 127 -6.98 -18.05 4.57
CA PRO A 127 -7.21 -17.64 5.96
C PRO A 127 -6.07 -16.77 6.51
N GLU A 128 -4.82 -17.05 6.12
CA GLU A 128 -3.66 -16.21 6.47
C GLU A 128 -3.79 -14.78 5.94
N SER A 129 -4.33 -14.60 4.73
CA SER A 129 -4.55 -13.27 4.15
C SER A 129 -5.66 -12.51 4.87
N GLU A 130 -6.68 -13.23 5.36
CA GLU A 130 -7.75 -12.65 6.19
C GLU A 130 -7.18 -12.15 7.51
N GLU A 131 -6.29 -12.92 8.15
CA GLU A 131 -5.60 -12.52 9.38
C GLU A 131 -4.71 -11.30 9.16
N ILE A 132 -3.94 -11.26 8.07
CA ILE A 132 -3.12 -10.08 7.71
C ILE A 132 -3.99 -8.84 7.59
N LEU A 133 -5.11 -8.92 6.87
CA LEU A 133 -6.01 -7.77 6.70
C LEU A 133 -6.58 -7.32 8.06
N LYS A 134 -7.00 -8.27 8.92
CA LYS A 134 -7.51 -7.97 10.27
C LYS A 134 -6.46 -7.36 11.21
N LEU A 135 -5.18 -7.68 11.04
CA LEU A 135 -4.08 -7.18 11.87
C LEU A 135 -3.55 -5.80 11.43
N MET A 136 -3.88 -5.34 10.22
CA MET A 136 -3.45 -4.04 9.70
C MET A 136 -4.11 -2.85 10.42
N ASN A 137 -3.50 -1.66 10.33
CA ASN A 137 -4.11 -0.43 10.80
C ASN A 137 -5.49 -0.22 10.12
N PRO A 138 -6.55 0.17 10.85
CA PRO A 138 -7.85 0.49 10.25
C PRO A 138 -7.81 1.44 9.04
N HIS A 139 -6.88 2.39 8.98
CA HIS A 139 -6.72 3.25 7.80
C HIS A 139 -6.18 2.50 6.59
N ASP A 140 -5.20 1.62 6.79
CA ASP A 140 -4.67 0.77 5.73
C ASP A 140 -5.69 -0.26 5.25
N GLN A 141 -6.46 -0.85 6.18
CA GLN A 141 -7.60 -1.70 5.84
C GLN A 141 -8.56 -0.95 4.90
N LYS A 142 -8.86 0.31 5.22
CA LYS A 142 -9.73 1.14 4.38
C LYS A 142 -9.14 1.37 3.00
N ARG A 143 -7.84 1.67 2.91
CA ARG A 143 -7.12 1.85 1.64
C ARG A 143 -7.16 0.58 0.79
N VAL A 144 -6.95 -0.59 1.39
CA VAL A 144 -7.00 -1.89 0.71
C VAL A 144 -8.41 -2.22 0.21
N ILE A 145 -9.43 -1.96 1.04
CA ILE A 145 -10.85 -2.16 0.68
C ILE A 145 -11.26 -1.20 -0.44
N SER A 146 -10.82 0.06 -0.36
CA SER A 146 -11.14 1.11 -1.34
C SER A 146 -10.49 0.85 -2.70
N ALA A 147 -9.38 0.12 -2.75
CA ALA A 147 -8.77 -0.35 -4.00
C ALA A 147 -9.65 -1.39 -4.75
N GLY A 148 -10.79 -1.80 -4.19
CA GLY A 148 -11.82 -2.60 -4.85
C GLY A 148 -11.70 -4.10 -4.61
N THR A 149 -12.55 -4.88 -5.27
CA THR A 149 -12.60 -6.35 -5.09
C THR A 149 -11.32 -7.04 -5.61
N LEU A 150 -11.07 -8.27 -5.15
CA LEU A 150 -9.97 -9.11 -5.61
C LEU A 150 -10.41 -10.09 -6.73
N SER A 151 -11.66 -9.99 -7.18
CA SER A 151 -12.20 -10.83 -8.23
C SER A 151 -11.45 -10.63 -9.55
N GLY A 152 -11.02 -11.73 -10.17
CA GLY A 152 -10.29 -11.70 -11.45
C GLY A 152 -8.77 -11.53 -11.31
N CYS A 153 -8.26 -11.36 -10.08
CA CYS A 153 -6.83 -11.41 -9.83
C CYS A 153 -6.33 -12.86 -9.93
N ARG A 154 -5.15 -13.06 -10.56
CA ARG A 154 -4.53 -14.38 -10.72
C ARG A 154 -3.97 -14.92 -9.41
N ASP A 155 -3.45 -14.01 -8.59
CA ASP A 155 -3.00 -14.27 -7.23
C ASP A 155 -3.55 -13.17 -6.29
N PRO A 156 -4.67 -13.43 -5.61
CA PRO A 156 -5.33 -12.47 -4.73
C PRO A 156 -4.50 -12.14 -3.49
N VAL A 157 -3.65 -13.07 -3.01
CA VAL A 157 -2.79 -12.86 -1.83
C VAL A 157 -1.69 -11.86 -2.16
N ALA A 158 -1.01 -12.06 -3.29
CA ALA A 158 0.02 -11.13 -3.76
C ALA A 158 -0.55 -9.72 -4.02
N VAL A 159 -1.76 -9.63 -4.59
CA VAL A 159 -2.43 -8.34 -4.82
C VAL A 159 -2.80 -7.67 -3.49
N LEU A 160 -3.33 -8.42 -2.52
CA LEU A 160 -3.64 -7.90 -1.19
C LEU A 160 -2.37 -7.38 -0.49
N GLN A 161 -1.27 -8.15 -0.52
CA GLN A 161 0.01 -7.74 0.03
C GLN A 161 0.59 -6.49 -0.65
N THR A 162 0.48 -6.41 -1.98
CA THR A 162 0.93 -5.23 -2.74
C THR A 162 0.12 -3.99 -2.36
N ARG A 163 -1.21 -4.14 -2.21
CA ARG A 163 -2.10 -3.04 -1.76
C ARG A 163 -1.79 -2.64 -0.32
N ALA A 164 -1.54 -3.60 0.57
CA ALA A 164 -1.15 -3.35 1.95
C ALA A 164 0.19 -2.61 2.05
N LYS A 165 1.19 -3.00 1.24
CA LYS A 165 2.48 -2.31 1.15
C LYS A 165 2.29 -0.86 0.72
N ARG A 166 1.52 -0.63 -0.35
CA ARG A 166 1.22 0.71 -0.85
C ARG A 166 0.43 1.55 0.15
N ALA A 167 -0.46 0.94 0.93
CA ALA A 167 -1.21 1.62 1.98
C ALA A 167 -0.29 2.15 3.09
N ARG A 168 0.67 1.33 3.54
CA ARG A 168 1.71 1.74 4.50
C ARG A 168 2.63 2.82 3.96
N GLU A 169 3.07 2.71 2.70
CA GLU A 169 3.90 3.75 2.06
C GLU A 169 3.19 5.11 2.08
N MET A 170 1.90 5.13 1.69
CA MET A 170 1.09 6.35 1.77
C MET A 170 0.83 6.80 3.22
N GLU A 171 0.90 5.92 4.22
CA GLU A 171 0.73 6.29 5.63
C GLU A 171 1.98 7.00 6.13
N ILE A 172 3.15 6.47 5.79
CA ILE A 172 4.45 7.10 6.07
C ILE A 172 4.54 8.48 5.41
N GLU A 173 4.15 8.60 4.14
CA GLU A 173 4.10 9.90 3.44
C GLU A 173 3.15 10.88 4.14
N PHE A 174 1.98 10.40 4.58
CA PHE A 174 1.03 11.24 5.28
C PHE A 174 1.53 11.69 6.65
N GLU A 175 2.21 10.82 7.39
CA GLU A 175 2.84 11.15 8.67
C GLU A 175 4.02 12.13 8.48
N LEU A 176 4.79 11.97 7.40
CA LEU A 176 5.84 12.91 7.02
C LEU A 176 5.28 14.32 6.76
N ILE A 177 4.17 14.41 6.01
CA ILE A 177 3.49 15.69 5.73
C ILE A 177 2.86 16.25 7.01
N ALA A 178 2.15 15.42 7.79
CA ALA A 178 1.44 15.83 9.00
C ALA A 178 2.37 16.27 10.13
N SER A 179 3.56 15.68 10.23
CA SER A 179 4.57 16.07 11.22
C SER A 179 5.17 17.46 10.95
N GLY A 180 4.77 18.13 9.86
CA GLY A 180 5.27 19.47 9.51
C GLY A 180 6.76 19.48 9.20
N LYS A 181 7.41 18.30 9.12
CA LYS A 181 8.75 18.16 8.61
C LYS A 181 8.67 18.39 7.11
N LYS A 182 8.64 19.68 6.73
CA LYS A 182 8.86 20.14 5.36
C LYS A 182 10.04 19.32 4.87
N VAL A 183 9.80 18.43 3.91
CA VAL A 183 10.87 17.92 3.07
C VAL A 183 11.40 19.19 2.45
N GLU A 184 12.49 19.70 3.02
CA GLU A 184 13.19 20.84 2.47
C GLU A 184 13.48 20.40 1.03
N PRO A 185 12.83 21.02 0.01
CA PRO A 185 13.14 20.68 -1.36
C PRO A 185 14.65 20.79 -1.45
N PRO A 186 15.34 19.76 -1.99
CA PRO A 186 16.80 19.68 -1.93
C PRO A 186 17.33 21.06 -2.27
N LYS A 187 17.89 21.72 -1.25
CA LYS A 187 18.24 23.14 -1.30
C LYS A 187 18.99 23.30 -2.61
N PRO A 188 18.46 24.03 -3.61
CA PRO A 188 19.18 24.19 -4.87
C PRO A 188 20.53 24.73 -4.46
N ALA A 189 21.59 23.97 -4.73
CA ALA A 189 22.94 24.39 -4.41
C ALA A 189 23.07 25.79 -5.03
N ALA A 190 23.20 26.80 -4.16
CA ALA A 190 23.21 28.19 -4.53
C ALA A 190 24.57 28.52 -5.15
N GLU A 191 24.79 28.02 -6.35
CA GLU A 191 25.63 28.63 -7.38
C GLU A 191 24.70 28.97 -8.54
N THR A 192 23.76 29.88 -8.29
CA THR A 192 23.21 30.68 -9.38
C THR A 192 24.36 31.49 -9.93
N MET A 193 25.02 30.96 -10.98
CA MET A 193 25.88 31.78 -11.82
C MET A 193 25.04 32.99 -12.25
N PRO A 194 25.50 34.22 -11.99
CA PRO A 194 24.75 35.41 -12.38
C PRO A 194 24.54 35.32 -13.89
N MET A 195 23.28 35.27 -14.31
CA MET A 195 22.98 35.37 -15.73
C MET A 195 23.58 36.69 -16.22
N PRO A 196 24.50 36.66 -17.21
CA PRO A 196 25.12 37.88 -17.69
C PRO A 196 24.03 38.78 -18.27
N VAL A 197 23.86 39.95 -17.66
CA VAL A 197 22.93 40.96 -18.16
C VAL A 197 23.65 41.63 -19.33
N PHE A 198 23.09 41.54 -20.54
CA PHE A 198 23.64 42.18 -21.73
C PHE A 198 23.46 43.70 -21.63
N SER A 199 24.40 44.39 -20.98
CA SER A 199 24.49 45.85 -21.05
C SER A 199 25.24 46.27 -22.33
N ALA A 200 24.92 47.44 -22.87
CA ALA A 200 25.62 48.01 -24.03
C ALA A 200 27.13 48.15 -23.77
N GLU A 201 27.50 48.41 -22.51
CA GLU A 201 28.89 48.45 -22.05
C GLU A 201 29.58 47.09 -22.12
N ALA A 202 28.90 46.02 -21.69
CA ALA A 202 29.40 44.66 -21.80
C ALA A 202 29.54 44.21 -23.28
N ALA A 203 28.63 44.66 -24.15
CA ALA A 203 28.73 44.43 -25.59
C ALA A 203 29.95 45.15 -26.19
N HIS A 204 30.19 46.40 -25.83
CA HIS A 204 31.36 47.16 -26.29
C HIS A 204 32.67 46.54 -25.77
N ALA A 205 32.69 46.08 -24.52
CA ALA A 205 33.83 45.35 -23.95
C ALA A 205 34.10 44.04 -24.70
N PHE A 206 33.07 43.31 -25.12
CA PHE A 206 33.22 42.10 -25.94
C PHE A 206 33.74 42.38 -27.36
N ILE A 207 33.36 43.50 -27.96
CA ILE A 207 33.82 43.88 -29.31
C ILE A 207 35.31 44.25 -29.31
N HIS A 208 35.80 44.86 -28.23
CA HIS A 208 37.19 45.29 -28.11
C HIS A 208 38.09 44.36 -27.29
N ALA A 209 37.54 43.26 -26.76
CA ALA A 209 38.35 42.26 -26.08
C ALA A 209 39.32 41.64 -27.08
N ALA A 210 40.63 41.74 -26.78
CA ALA A 210 41.66 41.10 -27.59
C ALA A 210 41.37 39.60 -27.68
N PRO A 211 41.42 39.00 -28.89
CA PRO A 211 41.11 37.60 -29.07
C PRO A 211 42.08 36.77 -28.22
N GLN A 212 41.54 36.13 -27.19
CA GLN A 212 42.32 35.27 -26.32
C GLN A 212 42.66 34.00 -27.11
N GLU A 213 43.95 33.75 -27.33
CA GLU A 213 44.43 32.56 -28.00
C GLU A 213 44.09 31.32 -27.14
N VAL A 214 43.04 30.60 -27.54
CA VAL A 214 42.62 29.38 -26.87
C VAL A 214 43.63 28.30 -27.24
N ARG A 215 44.44 27.87 -26.27
CA ARG A 215 45.31 26.70 -26.42
C ARG A 215 44.50 25.51 -26.91
N SER A 216 45.04 24.77 -27.88
CA SER A 216 44.40 23.65 -28.57
C SER A 216 43.78 22.61 -27.63
N GLU A 217 44.36 22.42 -26.45
CA GLU A 217 43.90 21.53 -25.38
C GLU A 217 42.49 21.87 -24.86
N ASN A 218 42.07 23.13 -24.98
CA ASN A 218 40.79 23.65 -24.49
C ASN A 218 39.80 23.99 -25.62
N SER A 219 40.13 23.65 -26.87
CA SER A 219 39.24 23.87 -28.00
C SER A 219 37.98 22.99 -27.88
N ARG A 220 36.80 23.62 -27.76
CA ARG A 220 35.50 22.95 -27.88
C ARG A 220 35.15 22.57 -29.32
N PHE A 221 35.87 23.11 -30.31
CA PHE A 221 35.78 22.65 -31.68
C PHE A 221 36.59 21.37 -31.80
N ALA A 222 35.91 20.28 -32.15
CA ALA A 222 36.54 18.99 -32.38
C ALA A 222 37.74 19.17 -33.31
N PRO A 223 38.93 18.66 -32.94
CA PRO A 223 40.08 18.72 -33.83
C PRO A 223 39.69 18.10 -35.18
N PRO A 224 40.17 18.66 -36.31
CA PRO A 224 39.95 18.05 -37.61
C PRO A 224 40.43 16.59 -37.54
N PRO A 225 39.66 15.63 -38.08
CA PRO A 225 40.03 14.22 -38.01
C PRO A 225 41.37 14.04 -38.72
N GLU A 226 42.44 13.86 -37.93
CA GLU A 226 43.75 13.49 -38.45
C GLU A 226 43.59 12.14 -39.14
N THR A 227 43.62 12.18 -40.46
CA THR A 227 43.65 11.01 -41.33
C THR A 227 45.08 10.48 -41.33
N ASP A 228 45.48 9.81 -40.26
CA ASP A 228 46.62 8.90 -40.29
C ASP A 228 46.09 7.50 -40.63
N PRO A 229 46.28 7.01 -41.88
CA PRO A 229 45.69 5.76 -42.34
C PRO A 229 46.34 4.49 -41.72
N ASP A 230 47.37 4.62 -40.87
CA ASP A 230 48.13 3.49 -40.35
C ASP A 230 48.22 3.38 -38.81
N SER A 231 47.55 4.24 -38.04
CA SER A 231 47.61 4.22 -36.56
C SER A 231 46.34 3.69 -35.88
N PHE A 232 45.64 2.71 -36.49
CA PHE A 232 44.64 1.90 -35.79
C PHE A 232 45.32 0.87 -34.87
N VAL A 233 46.09 1.37 -33.89
CA VAL A 233 46.40 0.58 -32.70
C VAL A 233 45.11 0.51 -31.90
N THR A 234 44.45 -0.64 -32.03
CA THR A 234 43.30 -1.08 -31.25
C THR A 234 43.70 -1.24 -29.79
N GLU A 235 44.10 -0.16 -29.12
CA GLU A 235 44.44 -0.16 -27.70
C GLU A 235 43.12 -0.11 -26.91
N GLU A 236 42.52 -1.29 -26.81
CA GLU A 236 42.06 -1.93 -25.57
C GLU A 236 41.56 -1.02 -24.42
N LEU A 237 40.80 0.03 -24.75
CA LEU A 237 39.98 0.77 -23.78
C LEU A 237 38.71 -0.06 -23.45
N GLU A 238 38.89 -1.33 -23.09
CA GLU A 238 37.86 -2.25 -22.57
C GLU A 238 37.45 -1.90 -21.12
N GLY A 239 37.36 -0.61 -20.82
CA GLY A 239 36.68 -0.15 -19.62
C GLY A 239 35.20 -0.54 -19.72
N PRO A 240 34.58 -1.10 -18.67
CA PRO A 240 33.15 -1.37 -18.67
C PRO A 240 32.38 -0.07 -18.86
N LEU A 241 31.93 0.22 -20.09
CA LEU A 241 31.10 1.38 -20.39
C LEU A 241 29.83 1.31 -19.53
N THR A 242 29.80 2.15 -18.49
CA THR A 242 28.66 2.39 -17.62
C THR A 242 28.51 3.90 -17.47
N SER A 243 27.30 4.41 -17.67
CA SER A 243 27.00 5.84 -17.49
C SER A 243 26.05 6.01 -16.32
N GLU A 244 26.13 7.11 -15.59
CA GLU A 244 25.15 7.41 -14.53
C GLU A 244 23.86 8.03 -15.09
N VAL A 245 23.93 8.59 -16.30
CA VAL A 245 22.85 9.38 -16.90
C VAL A 245 22.02 8.54 -17.87
N LYS A 246 20.68 8.70 -17.82
CA LYS A 246 19.76 8.24 -18.88
C LYS A 246 19.56 9.36 -19.89
N GLY A 247 19.59 9.03 -21.17
CA GLY A 247 19.42 9.97 -22.29
C GLY A 247 20.69 10.12 -23.12
N ILE A 248 20.86 11.29 -23.74
CA ILE A 248 22.07 11.64 -24.49
C ILE A 248 23.30 11.56 -23.57
N GLY A 249 24.36 10.89 -24.02
CA GLY A 249 25.56 10.56 -23.24
C GLY A 249 25.45 9.28 -22.41
N GLY A 250 24.25 8.69 -22.29
CA GLY A 250 24.05 7.42 -21.60
C GLY A 250 24.49 6.21 -22.42
N VAL A 251 24.75 5.09 -21.76
CA VAL A 251 25.13 3.81 -22.37
C VAL A 251 23.94 2.84 -22.33
N ILE A 252 23.65 2.21 -23.47
CA ILE A 252 22.62 1.18 -23.57
C ILE A 252 23.23 -0.18 -23.92
N GLU A 253 22.58 -1.27 -23.48
CA GLU A 253 22.88 -2.65 -23.88
C GLU A 253 21.84 -3.15 -24.89
N MET A 254 22.30 -3.66 -26.02
CA MET A 254 21.42 -4.28 -27.01
C MET A 254 20.98 -5.68 -26.56
N LEU A 255 19.70 -5.87 -26.25
CA LEU A 255 19.17 -7.16 -25.78
C LEU A 255 18.94 -8.17 -26.92
N ARG A 256 18.82 -7.69 -28.16
CA ARG A 256 18.60 -8.50 -29.37
C ARG A 256 19.46 -7.97 -30.51
N ALA A 257 19.91 -8.86 -31.39
CA ALA A 257 20.58 -8.49 -32.63
C ALA A 257 19.57 -7.86 -33.59
N LYS A 258 19.44 -6.53 -33.52
CA LYS A 258 18.52 -5.69 -34.31
C LYS A 258 19.18 -4.34 -34.54
N TYR A 259 18.67 -3.58 -35.51
CA TYR A 259 19.14 -2.20 -35.80
C TYR A 259 20.62 -2.13 -36.18
N GLY A 260 21.14 -3.18 -36.83
CA GLY A 260 22.57 -3.29 -37.16
C GLY A 260 23.50 -3.41 -35.94
N CYS A 261 22.97 -3.73 -34.76
CA CYS A 261 23.75 -3.91 -33.53
C CYS A 261 23.75 -5.38 -33.09
N SER A 262 24.88 -5.84 -32.54
CA SER A 262 25.00 -7.19 -31.99
C SER A 262 24.33 -7.29 -30.62
N LYS A 263 23.78 -8.46 -30.28
CA LYS A 263 23.24 -8.69 -28.92
C LYS A 263 24.37 -8.63 -27.90
N GLY A 264 24.19 -7.81 -26.85
CA GLY A 264 25.17 -7.52 -25.80
C GLY A 264 26.06 -6.33 -26.12
N GLN A 265 26.00 -5.78 -27.34
CA GLN A 265 26.78 -4.59 -27.70
C GLN A 265 26.33 -3.41 -26.84
N ARG A 266 27.32 -2.75 -26.22
CA ARG A 266 27.12 -1.52 -25.46
C ARG A 266 27.40 -0.34 -26.38
N LEU A 267 26.46 0.60 -26.44
CA LEU A 267 26.57 1.76 -27.31
C LEU A 267 26.23 3.02 -26.52
N ARG A 268 27.00 4.09 -26.73
CA ARG A 268 26.69 5.42 -26.20
C ARG A 268 25.64 6.08 -27.08
N VAL A 269 24.66 6.73 -26.43
CA VAL A 269 23.60 7.49 -27.10
C VAL A 269 24.14 8.89 -27.41
N ILE A 270 24.25 9.25 -28.69
CA ILE A 270 24.67 10.58 -29.16
C ILE A 270 23.47 11.52 -29.25
N GLY A 271 22.31 11.00 -29.65
CA GLY A 271 21.12 11.81 -29.94
C GLY A 271 19.85 11.13 -29.49
N GLU A 272 18.89 11.93 -29.05
CA GLU A 272 17.57 11.46 -28.65
C GLU A 272 16.49 12.29 -29.33
N THR A 273 15.73 11.65 -30.20
CA THR A 273 14.51 12.16 -30.83
C THR A 273 13.31 11.53 -30.12
N PRO A 274 12.11 12.16 -30.08
CA PRO A 274 10.95 11.61 -29.36
C PRO A 274 10.60 10.15 -29.69
N ALA A 275 10.93 9.69 -30.91
CA ALA A 275 10.67 8.33 -31.37
C ALA A 275 11.92 7.41 -31.42
N LEU A 276 13.13 7.96 -31.52
CA LEU A 276 14.35 7.24 -31.91
C LEU A 276 15.54 7.69 -31.06
N LEU A 277 16.38 6.74 -30.65
CA LEU A 277 17.70 6.97 -30.09
C LEU A 277 18.75 6.76 -31.18
N GLN A 278 19.71 7.67 -31.28
CA GLN A 278 20.85 7.60 -32.19
C GLN A 278 22.11 7.27 -31.39
N PHE A 279 22.84 6.26 -31.85
CA PHE A 279 24.04 5.74 -31.22
C PHE A 279 25.29 6.14 -32.01
N GLU A 280 26.45 5.98 -31.37
CA GLU A 280 27.75 5.99 -32.05
C GLU A 280 27.75 5.02 -33.26
N GLY A 281 28.31 5.50 -34.38
CA GLY A 281 28.31 4.77 -35.65
C GLY A 281 27.02 4.89 -36.47
N GLY A 282 26.18 5.91 -36.21
CA GLY A 282 25.00 6.23 -37.03
C GLY A 282 23.83 5.25 -36.89
N LYS A 283 23.91 4.30 -35.96
CA LYS A 283 22.84 3.32 -35.72
C LYS A 283 21.71 3.97 -34.92
N THR A 284 20.48 3.58 -35.18
CA THR A 284 19.31 4.12 -34.47
C THR A 284 18.40 3.00 -33.96
N ALA A 285 17.86 3.12 -32.74
CA ALA A 285 16.78 2.24 -32.26
C ALA A 285 15.56 3.01 -31.75
N PRO A 286 14.34 2.49 -31.98
CA PRO A 286 13.12 3.09 -31.43
C PRO A 286 13.09 3.11 -29.91
N LYS A 287 12.65 4.25 -29.35
CA LYS A 287 12.54 4.44 -27.89
C LYS A 287 11.52 3.49 -27.25
N ASN A 288 10.44 3.18 -27.98
CA ASN A 288 9.38 2.25 -27.54
C ASN A 288 9.83 0.80 -27.36
N HIS A 289 11.06 0.46 -27.74
CA HIS A 289 11.61 -0.89 -27.59
C HIS A 289 12.55 -1.05 -26.39
N GLU A 290 12.53 -0.09 -25.46
CA GLU A 290 13.16 -0.24 -24.15
C GLU A 290 12.66 -1.53 -23.45
N GLY A 291 13.59 -2.35 -22.96
CA GLY A 291 13.34 -3.66 -22.34
C GLY A 291 13.11 -4.82 -23.31
N MET A 292 12.73 -4.57 -24.57
CA MET A 292 12.50 -5.62 -25.57
C MET A 292 13.63 -5.76 -26.59
N GLY A 293 14.23 -4.64 -27.00
CA GLY A 293 15.32 -4.57 -27.97
C GLY A 293 16.63 -4.11 -27.37
N TRP A 294 16.57 -3.21 -26.39
CA TRP A 294 17.71 -2.60 -25.71
C TRP A 294 17.32 -2.21 -24.27
N LYS A 295 18.28 -1.93 -23.40
CA LYS A 295 18.04 -1.40 -22.03
C LYS A 295 19.13 -0.41 -21.65
N TRP A 296 18.83 0.53 -20.76
CA TRP A 296 19.86 1.40 -20.18
C TRP A 296 20.81 0.60 -19.29
N ILE A 297 22.12 0.81 -19.47
CA ILE A 297 23.14 0.45 -18.49
C ILE A 297 23.44 1.72 -17.71
N ILE A 298 22.56 2.03 -16.76
CA ILE A 298 22.97 2.92 -15.68
C ILE A 298 24.04 2.14 -14.93
N GLY A 299 25.17 2.77 -14.64
CA GLY A 299 26.14 2.24 -13.70
C GLY A 299 25.39 1.90 -12.42
N GLU A 300 25.00 0.63 -12.26
CA GLU A 300 24.69 0.10 -10.96
C GLU A 300 26.01 0.20 -10.23
N ASN A 301 26.08 1.26 -9.42
CA ASN A 301 27.12 1.49 -8.46
C ASN A 301 27.48 0.11 -7.89
N THR A 302 28.73 -0.23 -8.14
CA THR A 302 29.29 -1.59 -8.09
C THR A 302 28.86 -2.31 -6.82
N ALA A 303 28.94 -3.64 -6.77
CA ALA A 303 28.56 -4.46 -5.60
C ALA A 303 29.02 -3.90 -4.22
N ALA A 304 30.06 -3.05 -4.19
CA ALA A 304 30.45 -2.24 -3.04
C ALA A 304 29.35 -1.30 -2.48
N SER A 305 28.53 -0.64 -3.31
CA SER A 305 27.45 0.22 -2.80
C SER A 305 26.32 -0.61 -2.20
N LYS A 306 25.95 -1.73 -2.85
CA LYS A 306 24.97 -2.68 -2.31
C LYS A 306 25.45 -3.27 -0.98
N GLN A 307 26.74 -3.57 -0.85
CA GLN A 307 27.33 -4.01 0.43
C GLN A 307 27.31 -2.91 1.50
N LYS A 308 27.55 -1.65 1.13
CA LYS A 308 27.50 -0.52 2.06
C LYS A 308 26.07 -0.27 2.57
N ASP A 309 25.09 -0.32 1.69
CA ASP A 309 23.67 -0.16 2.06
C ASP A 309 23.17 -1.33 2.91
N GLU A 310 23.61 -2.56 2.60
CA GLU A 310 23.26 -3.74 3.39
C GLU A 310 23.94 -3.74 4.77
N ALA A 311 25.19 -3.29 4.86
CA ALA A 311 25.88 -3.08 6.13
C ALA A 311 25.20 -2.00 6.99
N ALA A 312 24.77 -0.88 6.38
CA ALA A 312 24.02 0.17 7.08
C ALA A 312 22.69 -0.37 7.63
N ARG A 313 21.97 -1.17 6.83
CA ARG A 313 20.71 -1.80 7.25
C ARG A 313 20.91 -2.82 8.38
N GLN A 314 22.01 -3.58 8.36
CA GLN A 314 22.36 -4.49 9.44
C GLN A 314 22.72 -3.75 10.73
N ALA A 315 23.43 -2.61 10.63
CA ALA A 315 23.74 -1.76 11.78
C ALA A 315 22.47 -1.17 12.41
N GLU A 316 21.49 -0.74 11.61
CA GLU A 316 20.21 -0.25 12.11
C GLU A 316 19.42 -1.33 12.86
N ILE A 317 19.38 -2.55 12.32
CA ILE A 317 18.72 -3.70 12.98
C ILE A 317 19.41 -4.04 14.31
N ALA A 318 20.74 -4.03 14.34
CA ALA A 318 21.51 -4.28 15.55
C ALA A 318 21.28 -3.20 16.62
N ALA A 319 21.23 -1.92 16.21
CA ALA A 319 20.92 -0.81 17.11
C ALA A 319 19.50 -0.91 17.69
N ALA A 320 18.51 -1.28 16.87
CA ALA A 320 17.13 -1.49 17.32
C ALA A 320 17.01 -2.64 18.34
N PHE A 321 17.77 -3.73 18.15
CA PHE A 321 17.79 -4.85 19.09
C PHE A 321 18.41 -4.44 20.43
N LYS A 322 19.54 -3.72 20.41
CA LYS A 322 20.20 -3.20 21.61
C LYS A 322 19.30 -2.23 22.39
N ALA A 323 18.61 -1.32 21.69
CA ALA A 323 17.67 -0.38 22.31
C ALA A 323 16.47 -1.10 22.97
N ARG A 324 16.01 -2.22 22.40
CA ARG A 324 14.96 -3.05 23.00
C ARG A 324 15.43 -3.75 24.27
N GLU A 325 16.66 -4.27 24.26
CA GLU A 325 17.27 -4.92 25.43
C GLU A 325 17.45 -3.92 26.58
N GLU A 326 17.91 -2.71 26.28
CA GLU A 326 18.05 -1.64 27.28
C GLU A 326 16.69 -1.24 27.90
N ARG A 327 15.63 -1.13 27.09
CA ARG A 327 14.27 -0.87 27.61
C ARG A 327 13.78 -1.96 28.56
N LEU A 328 14.05 -3.23 28.26
CA LEU A 328 13.68 -4.34 29.13
C LEU A 328 14.48 -4.32 30.44
N ALA A 329 15.76 -3.93 30.40
CA ALA A 329 16.57 -3.75 31.59
C ALA A 329 16.05 -2.61 32.48
N GLN A 330 15.69 -1.46 31.88
CA GLN A 330 15.08 -0.34 32.59
C GLN A 330 13.74 -0.72 33.23
N GLU A 331 12.88 -1.45 32.51
CA GLU A 331 11.60 -1.95 33.04
C GLU A 331 11.80 -2.91 34.22
N ALA A 332 12.83 -3.76 34.17
CA ALA A 332 13.17 -4.65 35.29
C ALA A 332 13.62 -3.88 36.54
N ILE A 333 14.41 -2.81 36.37
CA ILE A 333 14.85 -1.95 37.47
C ILE A 333 13.64 -1.24 38.11
N LEU A 334 12.72 -0.71 37.30
CA LEU A 334 11.51 -0.06 37.82
C LEU A 334 10.61 -1.05 38.58
N LYS A 335 10.44 -2.28 38.07
CA LYS A 335 9.70 -3.33 38.77
C LYS A 335 10.37 -3.76 40.08
N ALA A 336 11.69 -3.76 40.16
CA ALA A 336 12.42 -4.04 41.39
C ALA A 336 12.17 -2.94 42.44
N LYS A 337 12.28 -1.66 42.04
CA LYS A 337 11.99 -0.51 42.93
C LYS A 337 10.53 -0.48 43.40
N GLU A 338 9.58 -0.85 42.54
CA GLU A 338 8.17 -0.91 42.93
C GLU A 338 7.91 -2.01 43.98
N LYS A 339 8.58 -3.17 43.84
CA LYS A 339 8.50 -4.25 44.84
C LYS A 339 9.11 -3.84 46.17
N GLU A 340 10.24 -3.12 46.14
CA GLU A 340 10.89 -2.58 47.34
C GLU A 340 9.98 -1.56 48.05
N ARG A 341 9.37 -0.64 47.31
CA ARG A 341 8.39 0.31 47.86
C ARG A 341 7.19 -0.39 48.50
N LYS A 342 6.66 -1.44 47.86
CA LYS A 342 5.55 -2.24 48.40
C LYS A 342 5.96 -3.02 49.67
N ALA A 343 7.20 -3.50 49.74
CA ALA A 343 7.72 -4.17 50.93
C ALA A 343 7.89 -3.17 52.10
N ALA A 344 8.41 -1.98 51.84
CA ALA A 344 8.54 -0.91 52.83
C ALA A 344 7.17 -0.44 53.34
N GLU A 345 6.18 -0.27 52.46
CA GLU A 345 4.81 0.09 52.86
C GLU A 345 4.17 -0.99 53.74
N LYS A 346 4.41 -2.27 53.44
CA LYS A 346 3.92 -3.38 54.26
C LYS A 346 4.58 -3.42 55.64
N ALA A 347 5.89 -3.15 55.73
CA ALA A 347 6.61 -3.10 57.00
C ALA A 347 6.19 -1.91 57.88
N GLY A 348 5.90 -0.75 57.29
CA GLY A 348 5.45 0.43 58.03
C GLY A 348 4.07 0.31 58.66
N LYS A 349 3.22 -0.62 58.18
CA LYS A 349 1.85 -0.81 58.69
C LYS A 349 1.76 -1.69 59.94
N GLU A 350 2.84 -2.37 60.31
CA GLU A 350 2.86 -3.31 61.44
C GLU A 350 3.38 -2.68 62.74
N GLN A 351 3.69 -1.37 62.74
CA GLN A 351 4.35 -0.67 63.84
C GLN A 351 3.59 0.53 64.42
N LEU A 352 2.26 0.60 64.24
CA LEU A 352 1.44 1.56 64.98
C LEU A 352 0.83 0.88 66.22
N PRO A 353 1.36 1.11 67.44
CA PRO A 353 0.69 0.70 68.65
C PRO A 353 -0.61 1.48 68.80
N ALA A 354 -1.69 0.77 69.13
CA ALA A 354 -3.00 1.32 69.41
C ALA A 354 -2.93 2.21 70.67
N VAL A 355 -2.69 3.51 70.50
CA VAL A 355 -2.92 4.51 71.54
C VAL A 355 -4.29 5.11 71.28
N GLY A 356 -5.23 4.85 72.20
CA GLY A 356 -6.60 5.32 72.14
C GLY A 356 -6.67 6.84 72.13
N ILE A 357 -7.49 7.39 71.22
CA ILE A 357 -7.78 8.82 71.15
C ILE A 357 -9.24 9.01 71.58
N GLN A 358 -9.41 9.65 72.73
CA GLN A 358 -10.67 10.23 73.18
C GLN A 358 -11.05 11.40 72.27
N ALA A 359 -12.35 11.49 71.99
CA ALA A 359 -12.99 12.54 71.22
C ALA A 359 -12.88 13.90 71.92
N THR A 360 -12.39 14.92 71.19
CA THR A 360 -12.63 16.33 71.50
C THR A 360 -12.99 17.08 70.21
N GLN A 361 -13.98 17.96 70.33
CA GLN A 361 -14.68 18.68 69.27
C GLN A 361 -13.84 19.81 68.65
N PRO A 362 -14.24 20.33 67.46
CA PRO A 362 -13.62 21.49 66.84
C PRO A 362 -14.31 22.80 67.28
N GLU A 363 -13.54 23.73 67.84
CA GLU A 363 -13.92 25.14 67.98
C GLU A 363 -13.03 26.05 67.13
N SER A 364 -13.70 27.07 66.62
CA SER A 364 -13.32 28.20 65.77
C SER A 364 -12.11 29.03 66.24
N GLN A 365 -11.38 29.65 65.30
CA GLN A 365 -11.24 31.12 65.14
C GLN A 365 -10.09 31.54 64.19
N THR A 366 -10.49 32.25 63.13
CA THR A 366 -10.04 33.58 62.63
C THR A 366 -8.62 34.10 62.95
N GLN A 367 -7.85 34.53 61.92
CA GLN A 367 -7.47 35.93 61.60
C GLN A 367 -6.33 35.98 60.55
N VAL A 368 -6.53 36.63 59.39
CA VAL A 368 -6.04 37.95 58.94
C VAL A 368 -4.51 38.10 58.91
N GLU A 369 -3.92 38.21 57.71
CA GLU A 369 -2.86 39.20 57.44
C GLU A 369 -2.67 39.42 55.93
N ALA A 370 -2.82 40.68 55.53
CA ALA A 370 -2.57 41.20 54.20
C ALA A 370 -1.16 41.82 54.19
N HIS A 371 -0.39 41.63 53.13
CA HIS A 371 0.72 42.52 52.81
C HIS A 371 0.92 42.70 51.31
N ALA A 372 1.06 43.97 50.95
CA ALA A 372 1.13 44.56 49.63
C ALA A 372 2.57 44.62 49.07
N CYS A 373 2.69 45.26 47.89
CA CYS A 373 3.90 45.76 47.21
C CYS A 373 4.49 44.81 46.14
N GLN A 374 5.01 45.26 45.00
CA GLN A 374 5.07 46.54 44.28
C GLN A 374 5.65 46.18 42.88
N ALA A 375 5.20 46.86 41.83
CA ALA A 375 5.82 46.80 40.50
C ALA A 375 7.06 47.70 40.43
N PRO A 376 8.00 47.44 39.51
CA PRO A 376 8.79 48.54 38.95
C PRO A 376 8.85 48.60 37.42
N LYS A 377 9.01 49.85 36.98
CA LYS A 377 9.06 50.42 35.63
C LYS A 377 10.40 50.19 34.90
N LEU A 378 10.27 50.18 33.57
CA LEU A 378 11.16 50.69 32.51
C LEU A 378 12.34 51.58 32.91
N VAL A 379 13.54 51.32 32.36
CA VAL A 379 14.53 52.34 31.88
C VAL A 379 15.43 51.69 30.81
N ALA A 380 15.63 52.38 29.67
CA ALA A 380 16.60 52.10 28.61
C ALA A 380 17.98 52.74 28.92
N PRO A 381 19.06 52.39 28.19
CA PRO A 381 19.81 53.49 27.58
C PRO A 381 20.39 53.21 26.18
N GLN A 382 20.60 54.33 25.48
CA GLN A 382 21.28 54.49 24.19
C GLN A 382 22.81 54.63 24.36
N GLY A 383 23.54 54.16 23.35
CA GLY A 383 24.61 54.85 22.59
C GLY A 383 25.85 55.46 23.27
N THR A 384 27.04 55.07 22.78
CA THR A 384 28.26 55.89 22.42
C THR A 384 29.41 54.89 22.16
N GLN A 385 29.95 54.75 20.94
CA GLN A 385 31.06 55.49 20.28
C GLN A 385 32.40 55.51 21.05
N ASP A 386 33.41 54.80 20.49
CA ASP A 386 34.81 55.24 20.23
C ASP A 386 35.66 53.99 19.88
N SER A 387 36.21 53.86 18.66
CA SER A 387 37.48 54.39 18.11
C SER A 387 38.75 53.68 18.65
N GLY A 388 39.67 53.30 17.76
CA GLY A 388 41.02 52.87 18.15
C GLY A 388 41.68 51.73 17.36
N THR A 389 42.22 52.12 16.21
CA THR A 389 43.29 51.58 15.34
C THR A 389 44.39 50.62 15.86
N ALA A 390 45.04 49.98 14.87
CA ALA A 390 46.42 49.42 14.80
C ALA A 390 46.55 47.91 15.17
N LYS A 391 47.42 47.08 14.60
CA LYS A 391 48.33 47.02 13.42
C LYS A 391 49.01 45.62 13.50
N MET A 392 49.46 45.03 12.37
CA MET A 392 50.64 44.12 12.23
C MET A 392 50.57 42.76 12.97
N GLU A 393 51.06 41.60 12.54
CA GLU A 393 51.91 41.03 11.48
C GLU A 393 51.55 39.51 11.47
N VAL A 394 51.40 38.80 10.34
CA VAL A 394 52.43 38.10 9.53
C VAL A 394 53.23 37.01 10.28
N GLU A 395 53.40 35.86 9.60
CA GLU A 395 54.28 34.70 9.88
C GLU A 395 53.84 33.65 10.90
N THR A 396 54.11 32.34 10.80
CA THR A 396 54.32 31.33 9.73
C THR A 396 54.44 29.98 10.47
N ASP A 397 54.07 28.91 9.78
CA ASP A 397 54.69 27.58 9.83
C ASP A 397 54.73 26.66 11.07
N SER A 398 54.30 25.43 10.76
CA SER A 398 54.99 24.16 11.01
C SER A 398 54.86 23.39 12.34
N VAL A 399 54.17 22.25 12.21
CA VAL A 399 54.60 20.86 12.53
C VAL A 399 55.36 20.64 13.85
N LYS A 400 54.72 19.93 14.79
CA LYS A 400 55.37 18.78 15.47
C LYS A 400 54.38 17.84 16.16
N LYS A 401 54.50 16.55 15.79
CA LYS A 401 54.07 15.38 16.55
C LYS A 401 54.67 15.41 17.96
N GLN A 402 53.89 15.02 18.96
CA GLN A 402 54.39 14.21 20.08
C GLN A 402 53.24 13.44 20.75
N GLU A 403 53.36 12.12 20.71
CA GLU A 403 52.73 11.19 21.66
C GLU A 403 53.26 11.46 23.06
N VAL A 404 52.41 11.53 24.08
CA VAL A 404 52.66 10.98 25.42
C VAL A 404 51.33 10.54 26.05
N VAL A 405 51.41 9.37 26.68
CA VAL A 405 50.41 8.59 27.39
C VAL A 405 50.20 9.12 28.83
N VAL A 406 49.05 8.80 29.44
CA VAL A 406 48.82 8.51 30.89
C VAL A 406 47.81 9.41 31.65
N ASP A 407 46.81 8.68 32.18
CA ASP A 407 45.93 8.83 33.37
C ASP A 407 44.89 9.95 33.60
N LYS A 408 43.67 9.43 33.83
CA LYS A 408 42.63 9.76 34.83
C LYS A 408 42.80 11.00 35.70
N GLN A 409 41.75 11.82 35.77
CA GLN A 409 40.93 11.97 37.00
C GLN A 409 39.69 12.86 36.79
N ASP A 410 38.77 12.68 37.71
CA ASP A 410 37.39 13.16 37.81
C ASP A 410 37.15 14.65 37.56
N LYS A 411 36.01 14.97 36.91
CA LYS A 411 35.14 16.05 37.40
C LYS A 411 33.71 15.97 36.85
N VAL A 412 32.84 15.55 37.76
CA VAL A 412 31.43 15.91 37.85
C VAL A 412 31.22 17.42 37.69
N LYS A 413 30.31 17.85 36.81
CA LYS A 413 29.40 19.00 37.00
C LYS A 413 28.42 19.19 35.81
N GLN A 414 27.24 18.62 35.99
CA GLN A 414 25.96 19.35 36.07
C GLN A 414 25.71 20.46 35.01
N LYS A 415 24.90 20.15 33.99
CA LYS A 415 24.18 21.17 33.21
C LYS A 415 22.89 20.63 32.59
N ASP A 416 21.91 20.37 33.43
CA ASP A 416 20.49 20.33 33.04
C ASP A 416 19.85 21.65 33.46
N LYS A 417 19.63 22.54 32.50
CA LYS A 417 18.66 23.64 32.59
C LYS A 417 18.11 23.84 31.18
N ASP A 418 16.82 23.54 31.04
CA ASP A 418 15.82 24.31 30.27
C ASP A 418 14.73 23.35 29.75
N LYS A 419 13.59 23.32 30.46
CA LYS A 419 12.21 23.31 29.92
C LYS A 419 11.20 23.00 31.02
N ASP A 420 10.75 24.05 31.69
CA ASP A 420 9.44 24.10 32.34
C ASP A 420 8.71 25.36 31.88
N VAL A 421 7.38 25.34 32.00
CA VAL A 421 6.37 26.35 31.58
C VAL A 421 5.62 26.00 30.28
N LYS A 422 4.65 25.08 30.39
CA LYS A 422 3.20 25.39 30.23
C LYS A 422 2.36 24.11 30.35
N LYS A 423 1.71 23.93 31.50
CA LYS A 423 0.57 23.04 31.68
C LYS A 423 -0.44 23.76 32.58
N ALA A 424 -1.54 24.18 31.99
CA ALA A 424 -2.79 24.48 32.70
C ALA A 424 -3.95 24.10 31.78
N ASP A 425 -4.97 23.52 32.41
CA ASP A 425 -6.32 23.21 31.93
C ASP A 425 -6.54 21.90 31.17
N GLY A 426 -7.13 20.92 31.88
CA GLY A 426 -7.79 19.77 31.25
C GLY A 426 -7.93 18.49 32.08
N GLU A 427 -8.15 18.57 33.41
CA GLU A 427 -8.29 17.39 34.25
C GLU A 427 -9.65 17.36 34.96
N LYS A 428 -10.64 16.71 34.33
CA LYS A 428 -11.88 16.22 34.97
C LYS A 428 -12.64 15.31 33.98
N SER A 429 -12.25 14.04 33.86
CA SER A 429 -13.09 12.90 33.42
C SER A 429 -12.24 11.68 33.02
N LYS A 430 -11.71 10.91 33.98
CA LYS A 430 -11.09 9.60 33.64
C LYS A 430 -11.17 8.47 34.68
N ASP A 431 -11.96 8.62 35.75
CA ASP A 431 -12.07 7.61 36.83
C ASP A 431 -13.37 6.76 36.81
N LYS A 432 -14.01 6.55 35.65
CA LYS A 432 -15.18 5.65 35.56
C LYS A 432 -15.05 4.48 34.57
N LEU A 433 -13.85 4.21 34.04
CA LEU A 433 -13.66 3.21 32.98
C LEU A 433 -12.75 2.02 33.33
N LYS A 434 -12.19 1.94 34.55
CA LYS A 434 -11.29 0.84 34.94
C LYS A 434 -11.98 -0.37 35.59
N ASP A 435 -13.21 -0.24 36.08
CA ASP A 435 -13.88 -1.34 36.79
C ASP A 435 -14.65 -2.32 35.89
N LYS A 436 -14.87 -1.99 34.59
CA LYS A 436 -15.55 -2.89 33.64
C LYS A 436 -14.64 -3.90 32.94
N GLU A 437 -13.32 -3.74 33.00
CA GLU A 437 -12.40 -4.64 32.31
C GLU A 437 -12.01 -5.87 33.14
N ILE A 438 -12.17 -5.83 34.47
CA ILE A 438 -11.78 -6.93 35.37
C ILE A 438 -12.88 -8.01 35.51
N GLN A 439 -14.15 -7.70 35.27
CA GLN A 439 -15.22 -8.71 35.27
C GLN A 439 -15.24 -9.58 34.01
N SER A 440 -14.85 -9.04 32.84
CA SER A 440 -14.93 -9.77 31.57
C SER A 440 -13.87 -10.88 31.39
N LYS A 441 -12.79 -10.88 32.18
CA LYS A 441 -11.73 -11.90 32.10
C LYS A 441 -11.99 -13.14 32.97
N LYS A 442 -12.99 -13.11 33.87
CA LYS A 442 -13.28 -14.24 34.78
C LYS A 442 -14.32 -15.23 34.22
N GLU A 443 -15.05 -14.88 33.17
CA GLU A 443 -16.04 -15.77 32.53
C GLU A 443 -15.47 -16.60 31.36
N SER A 444 -14.37 -16.17 30.72
CA SER A 444 -13.82 -16.88 29.55
C SER A 444 -12.91 -18.08 29.86
N GLU A 445 -12.69 -18.40 31.14
CA GLU A 445 -11.78 -19.49 31.55
C GLU A 445 -12.53 -20.75 32.03
N LYS A 446 -13.86 -20.74 32.10
CA LYS A 446 -14.68 -21.87 32.60
C LYS A 446 -15.17 -22.84 31.52
N ASP A 447 -15.05 -22.50 30.23
CA ASP A 447 -15.64 -23.29 29.13
C ASP A 447 -14.64 -24.16 28.32
N LYS A 448 -13.39 -24.31 28.77
CA LYS A 448 -12.39 -25.15 28.06
C LYS A 448 -12.17 -26.55 28.64
N GLU A 449 -12.95 -26.97 29.63
CA GLU A 449 -12.76 -28.25 30.34
C GLU A 449 -13.93 -29.25 30.17
N LYS A 450 -14.57 -29.32 28.99
CA LYS A 450 -15.63 -30.33 28.72
C LYS A 450 -15.62 -30.97 27.33
N THR A 451 -14.51 -30.94 26.59
CA THR A 451 -14.39 -31.63 25.29
C THR A 451 -13.13 -32.49 25.19
N LYS A 452 -12.98 -33.41 26.14
CA LYS A 452 -12.20 -34.64 25.98
C LYS A 452 -13.00 -35.73 26.67
N ASP A 453 -13.81 -36.46 25.90
CA ASP A 453 -14.25 -37.85 26.17
C ASP A 453 -15.38 -38.23 25.21
N LYS A 454 -15.03 -38.50 23.94
CA LYS A 454 -15.84 -39.37 23.07
C LYS A 454 -15.08 -39.75 21.81
N LYS A 455 -14.20 -40.76 21.91
CA LYS A 455 -13.64 -41.45 20.74
C LYS A 455 -13.23 -42.89 21.03
N VAL A 456 -14.21 -43.74 21.34
CA VAL A 456 -14.21 -45.21 21.22
C VAL A 456 -15.72 -45.54 21.11
N SER A 457 -16.30 -46.20 20.10
CA SER A 457 -15.98 -47.44 19.42
C SER A 457 -16.68 -47.50 18.03
N LYS A 458 -16.11 -48.35 17.18
CA LYS A 458 -16.59 -48.96 15.94
C LYS A 458 -17.33 -50.25 16.39
N THR A 459 -18.49 -50.69 15.89
CA THR A 459 -18.71 -51.47 14.65
C THR A 459 -20.19 -51.94 14.55
N ASP A 460 -20.59 -52.34 13.33
CA ASP A 460 -21.56 -53.40 12.95
C ASP A 460 -23.10 -53.19 12.88
N SER A 461 -23.63 -53.80 11.79
CA SER A 461 -25.02 -54.21 11.49
C SER A 461 -25.97 -53.11 10.99
N LYS A 462 -26.38 -53.00 9.71
CA LYS A 462 -27.12 -53.90 8.80
C LYS A 462 -28.52 -54.30 9.31
N VAL A 463 -29.53 -54.00 8.46
CA VAL A 463 -30.89 -54.58 8.34
C VAL A 463 -32.08 -53.74 8.88
N LYS A 464 -33.14 -53.66 8.03
CA LYS A 464 -34.57 -53.31 8.21
C LYS A 464 -35.05 -51.85 8.11
N GLU A 465 -35.49 -51.52 6.89
CA GLU A 465 -36.90 -51.40 6.45
C GLU A 465 -37.98 -50.82 7.43
N LYS A 466 -38.72 -49.84 6.87
CA LYS A 466 -40.13 -49.43 7.07
C LYS A 466 -40.58 -48.56 8.27
N ASP A 467 -41.42 -47.60 7.86
CA ASP A 467 -42.55 -46.94 8.54
C ASP A 467 -42.30 -46.15 9.83
N ASN A 468 -42.47 -44.83 9.77
CA ASN A 468 -43.64 -44.15 10.35
C ASN A 468 -43.56 -42.63 10.23
N GLY A 469 -44.70 -42.03 9.90
CA GLY A 469 -44.92 -40.59 9.98
C GLY A 469 -45.41 -40.13 11.36
N LYS A 470 -45.70 -38.83 11.41
CA LYS A 470 -46.51 -38.11 12.41
C LYS A 470 -45.80 -37.70 13.71
N ALA A 471 -46.18 -36.49 14.15
CA ALA A 471 -45.90 -35.79 15.41
C ALA A 471 -44.59 -34.98 15.50
N LYS A 472 -44.72 -33.65 15.43
CA LYS A 472 -44.30 -32.72 16.49
C LYS A 472 -44.74 -31.28 16.18
N GLU A 473 -46.02 -31.05 16.50
CA GLU A 473 -46.59 -29.76 16.86
C GLU A 473 -46.59 -29.75 18.40
N ALA A 474 -45.77 -28.88 19.00
CA ALA A 474 -45.83 -28.40 20.39
C ALA A 474 -44.43 -27.96 20.81
N GLU A 475 -44.14 -26.65 20.72
CA GLU A 475 -43.36 -26.01 21.78
C GLU A 475 -43.46 -24.48 21.70
N GLN A 476 -43.83 -23.91 22.84
CA GLN A 476 -43.47 -22.56 23.29
C GLN A 476 -44.39 -21.40 22.88
N ARG A 477 -45.62 -21.48 23.43
CA ARG A 477 -46.18 -20.38 24.24
C ARG A 477 -45.25 -20.13 25.45
N LYS A 478 -44.77 -18.89 25.61
CA LYS A 478 -44.53 -18.18 26.88
C LYS A 478 -43.88 -16.83 26.57
N GLU A 479 -44.67 -15.76 26.55
CA GLU A 479 -44.43 -14.56 27.36
C GLU A 479 -45.47 -13.50 27.01
N LYS A 480 -46.31 -13.21 27.99
CA LYS A 480 -47.29 -12.14 28.02
C LYS A 480 -47.10 -11.51 29.39
N LYS A 481 -46.55 -10.30 29.47
CA LYS A 481 -46.86 -9.38 30.57
C LYS A 481 -46.37 -7.96 30.28
N ASP A 482 -47.16 -7.03 30.79
CA ASP A 482 -46.85 -5.63 31.09
C ASP A 482 -47.13 -4.61 29.98
N LYS A 483 -48.38 -4.11 29.92
CA LYS A 483 -48.77 -2.86 30.62
C LYS A 483 -50.13 -2.36 30.12
N ASP A 484 -51.14 -2.53 30.97
CA ASP A 484 -52.30 -1.65 31.02
C ASP A 484 -51.92 -0.38 31.80
N ASN A 485 -52.27 0.79 31.26
CA ASN A 485 -52.87 1.92 32.00
C ASN A 485 -53.09 3.10 31.06
N GLY A 486 -54.34 3.57 30.96
CA GLY A 486 -54.68 4.77 30.19
C GLY A 486 -56.17 4.94 29.92
N LYS A 487 -56.96 5.02 30.99
CA LYS A 487 -58.39 5.35 31.03
C LYS A 487 -58.60 6.84 30.80
N VAL A 488 -59.23 7.29 29.71
CA VAL A 488 -59.92 8.61 29.64
C VAL A 488 -61.06 8.59 28.60
N ASN A 489 -62.24 9.00 29.08
CA ASN A 489 -63.42 9.60 28.43
C ASN A 489 -64.31 8.79 27.49
N GLU A 490 -65.43 8.39 28.10
CA GLU A 490 -66.68 7.93 27.54
C GLU A 490 -67.61 9.14 27.38
N SER A 491 -67.78 9.64 26.15
CA SER A 491 -68.93 10.43 25.70
C SER A 491 -68.84 10.61 24.18
N ASN A 492 -69.88 10.18 23.48
CA ASN A 492 -70.12 10.16 22.01
C ASN A 492 -70.23 8.75 21.43
N LYS A 493 -71.13 7.97 22.02
CA LYS A 493 -71.65 6.72 21.49
C LYS A 493 -73.03 7.08 20.94
N ASP A 494 -73.14 7.19 19.60
CA ASP A 494 -74.36 6.90 18.82
C ASP A 494 -74.33 7.40 17.35
N ALA A 495 -73.26 8.07 16.89
CA ALA A 495 -73.14 8.50 15.49
C ALA A 495 -72.27 7.58 14.58
N ASP A 496 -71.58 6.57 15.13
CA ASP A 496 -70.52 5.84 14.38
C ASP A 496 -70.91 4.43 13.85
N LYS A 497 -72.15 3.98 14.08
CA LYS A 497 -72.60 2.65 13.62
C LYS A 497 -72.97 2.58 12.14
N GLU A 498 -73.08 3.71 11.44
CA GLU A 498 -73.44 3.74 10.01
C GLU A 498 -72.22 3.82 9.06
N LYS A 499 -71.08 4.36 9.52
CA LYS A 499 -69.82 4.36 8.75
C LYS A 499 -69.15 2.99 8.68
N ASP A 500 -69.31 2.16 9.72
CA ASP A 500 -68.65 0.85 9.79
C ASP A 500 -69.25 -0.22 8.86
N LYS A 501 -70.54 -0.11 8.48
CA LYS A 501 -71.15 -1.02 7.50
C LYS A 501 -70.63 -0.76 6.08
N ASN A 502 -70.46 0.50 5.71
CA ASN A 502 -70.00 0.90 4.37
C ASN A 502 -68.48 0.65 4.18
N ALA A 503 -67.70 0.70 5.27
CA ALA A 503 -66.27 0.33 5.24
C ALA A 503 -66.05 -1.18 5.06
N LYS A 504 -66.90 -2.02 5.65
CA LYS A 504 -66.81 -3.49 5.53
C LYS A 504 -67.16 -4.00 4.14
N GLU A 505 -68.06 -3.32 3.42
CA GLU A 505 -68.43 -3.67 2.05
C GLU A 505 -67.31 -3.31 1.05
N LYS A 506 -66.70 -2.12 1.18
CA LYS A 506 -65.51 -1.73 0.39
C LYS A 506 -64.27 -2.62 0.63
N GLN A 507 -64.10 -3.16 1.84
CA GLN A 507 -63.02 -4.13 2.12
C GLN A 507 -63.25 -5.49 1.44
N LYS A 508 -64.51 -5.90 1.24
CA LYS A 508 -64.84 -7.18 0.60
C LYS A 508 -64.56 -7.16 -0.91
N ASP A 509 -64.80 -6.05 -1.59
CA ASP A 509 -64.50 -5.94 -3.02
C ASP A 509 -63.01 -5.79 -3.33
N THR A 510 -62.26 -5.09 -2.48
CA THR A 510 -60.81 -4.95 -2.65
C THR A 510 -60.05 -6.25 -2.39
N SER A 511 -60.53 -7.12 -1.49
CA SER A 511 -59.93 -8.44 -1.25
C SER A 511 -60.13 -9.40 -2.43
N LYS A 512 -61.32 -9.39 -3.07
CA LYS A 512 -61.62 -10.21 -4.25
C LYS A 512 -60.81 -9.77 -5.49
N ALA A 513 -60.53 -8.46 -5.62
CA ALA A 513 -59.66 -7.93 -6.67
C ALA A 513 -58.18 -8.31 -6.44
N LYS A 514 -57.69 -8.26 -5.19
CA LYS A 514 -56.32 -8.66 -4.84
C LYS A 514 -56.06 -10.15 -5.10
N ASP A 515 -57.04 -11.02 -4.82
CA ASP A 515 -56.88 -12.46 -5.10
C ASP A 515 -56.92 -12.79 -6.60
N LYS A 516 -57.74 -12.11 -7.39
CA LYS A 516 -57.69 -12.24 -8.87
C LYS A 516 -56.34 -11.77 -9.43
N SER A 517 -55.77 -10.70 -8.88
CA SER A 517 -54.44 -10.20 -9.28
C SER A 517 -53.32 -11.17 -8.89
N ARG A 518 -53.34 -11.73 -7.67
CA ARG A 518 -52.39 -12.76 -7.22
C ARG A 518 -52.47 -14.03 -8.08
N SER A 519 -53.68 -14.46 -8.46
CA SER A 519 -53.88 -15.61 -9.35
C SER A 519 -53.32 -15.37 -10.76
N ARG A 520 -53.55 -14.18 -11.34
CA ARG A 520 -52.96 -13.79 -12.65
C ARG A 520 -51.42 -13.71 -12.60
N SER A 521 -50.86 -13.21 -11.50
CA SER A 521 -49.41 -13.15 -11.29
C SER A 521 -48.78 -14.55 -11.21
N ARG A 522 -49.35 -15.45 -10.40
CA ARG A 522 -48.91 -16.85 -10.31
C ARG A 522 -48.98 -17.58 -11.65
N ARG A 523 -50.02 -17.30 -12.47
CA ARG A 523 -50.15 -17.89 -13.82
C ARG A 523 -49.08 -17.37 -14.78
N ARG A 524 -48.75 -16.06 -14.74
CA ARG A 524 -47.64 -15.47 -15.52
C ARG A 524 -46.28 -16.02 -15.10
N GLU A 525 -46.06 -16.21 -13.81
CA GLU A 525 -44.80 -16.75 -13.28
C GLU A 525 -44.60 -18.22 -13.67
N LYS A 526 -45.67 -19.03 -13.62
CA LYS A 526 -45.64 -20.42 -14.09
C LYS A 526 -45.34 -20.50 -15.60
N SER A 527 -45.87 -19.59 -16.42
CA SER A 527 -45.53 -19.49 -17.85
C SER A 527 -44.08 -19.05 -18.11
N ARG A 528 -43.54 -18.13 -17.30
CA ARG A 528 -42.12 -17.72 -17.36
C ARG A 528 -41.15 -18.83 -16.93
N SER A 529 -41.54 -19.65 -15.95
CA SER A 529 -40.73 -20.80 -15.53
C SER A 529 -40.62 -21.87 -16.62
N ARG A 530 -41.73 -22.14 -17.34
CA ARG A 530 -41.77 -23.12 -18.44
C ARG A 530 -40.95 -22.68 -19.67
N SER A 531 -40.95 -21.39 -20.00
CA SER A 531 -40.12 -20.84 -21.10
C SER A 531 -38.63 -20.90 -20.77
N ARG A 532 -38.23 -20.48 -19.55
CA ARG A 532 -36.82 -20.58 -19.09
C ARG A 532 -36.28 -22.01 -19.11
N SER A 533 -37.11 -23.00 -18.79
CA SER A 533 -36.72 -24.43 -18.83
C SER A 533 -36.45 -24.92 -20.26
N LYS A 534 -37.27 -24.51 -21.24
CA LYS A 534 -37.06 -24.86 -22.66
C LYS A 534 -35.77 -24.25 -23.21
N ASP A 535 -35.47 -23.00 -22.89
CA ASP A 535 -34.23 -22.33 -23.32
C ASP A 535 -32.98 -22.94 -22.69
N LYS A 536 -33.05 -23.35 -21.41
CA LYS A 536 -31.94 -24.03 -20.74
C LYS A 536 -31.62 -25.37 -21.42
N LYS A 537 -32.63 -26.16 -21.78
CA LYS A 537 -32.45 -27.45 -22.48
C LYS A 537 -31.85 -27.26 -23.89
N LYS A 538 -32.26 -26.21 -24.62
CA LYS A 538 -31.69 -25.87 -25.95
C LYS A 538 -30.22 -25.41 -25.86
N LYS A 539 -29.87 -24.63 -24.83
CA LYS A 539 -28.48 -24.19 -24.57
C LYS A 539 -27.57 -25.34 -24.15
N GLU A 540 -28.04 -26.28 -23.32
CA GLU A 540 -27.25 -27.46 -22.93
C GLU A 540 -26.99 -28.40 -24.11
N GLY A 541 -27.98 -28.63 -24.99
CA GLY A 541 -27.79 -29.39 -26.22
C GLY A 541 -26.74 -28.79 -27.15
N SER A 542 -26.74 -27.46 -27.29
CA SER A 542 -25.76 -26.74 -28.13
C SER A 542 -24.33 -26.81 -27.55
N ARG A 543 -24.18 -26.73 -26.23
CA ARG A 543 -22.88 -26.89 -25.54
C ARG A 543 -22.32 -28.31 -25.68
N SER A 544 -23.18 -29.32 -25.62
CA SER A 544 -22.79 -30.73 -25.82
C SER A 544 -22.26 -30.98 -27.24
N ARG A 545 -22.94 -30.46 -28.28
CA ARG A 545 -22.47 -30.55 -29.67
C ARG A 545 -21.10 -29.89 -29.88
N LYS A 546 -20.93 -28.66 -29.37
CA LYS A 546 -19.66 -27.92 -29.48
C LYS A 546 -18.50 -28.60 -28.72
N ARG A 547 -18.78 -29.35 -27.65
CA ARG A 547 -17.77 -30.13 -26.92
C ARG A 547 -17.33 -31.36 -27.71
N LYS A 548 -18.25 -32.08 -28.37
CA LYS A 548 -17.94 -33.21 -29.26
C LYS A 548 -17.15 -32.79 -30.50
N GLU A 549 -17.41 -31.60 -31.03
CA GLU A 549 -16.69 -31.08 -32.20
C GLU A 549 -15.24 -30.68 -31.85
N ARG A 550 -15.05 -30.06 -30.67
CA ARG A 550 -13.72 -29.74 -30.15
C ARG A 550 -12.87 -30.97 -29.83
N SER A 551 -13.47 -32.09 -29.39
CA SER A 551 -12.71 -33.33 -29.17
C SER A 551 -12.24 -33.92 -30.50
N ARG A 552 -13.12 -34.01 -31.51
CA ARG A 552 -12.76 -34.50 -32.86
C ARG A 552 -11.64 -33.67 -33.52
N SER A 553 -11.65 -32.35 -33.33
CA SER A 553 -10.60 -31.46 -33.85
C SER A 553 -9.23 -31.70 -33.18
N LYS A 554 -9.21 -31.97 -31.87
CA LYS A 554 -7.98 -32.29 -31.13
C LYS A 554 -7.37 -33.62 -31.57
N ASP A 555 -8.21 -34.63 -31.78
CA ASP A 555 -7.74 -35.94 -32.25
C ASP A 555 -7.17 -35.86 -33.66
N LYS A 556 -7.83 -35.11 -34.57
CA LYS A 556 -7.33 -34.87 -35.94
C LYS A 556 -6.00 -34.09 -35.95
N LYS A 557 -5.83 -33.13 -35.03
CA LYS A 557 -4.55 -32.40 -34.89
C LYS A 557 -3.44 -33.31 -34.36
N LYS A 558 -3.73 -34.15 -33.36
CA LYS A 558 -2.77 -35.10 -32.78
C LYS A 558 -2.32 -36.16 -33.80
N GLN A 559 -3.22 -36.59 -34.67
CA GLN A 559 -2.91 -37.53 -35.75
C GLN A 559 -1.99 -36.89 -36.81
N LYS A 560 -2.26 -35.64 -37.22
CA LYS A 560 -1.41 -34.88 -38.16
C LYS A 560 -0.01 -34.59 -37.61
N GLU A 561 0.12 -34.36 -36.31
CA GLU A 561 1.41 -34.14 -35.64
C GLU A 561 2.21 -35.45 -35.50
N LYS A 562 1.52 -36.58 -35.31
CA LYS A 562 2.12 -37.92 -35.32
C LYS A 562 2.61 -38.33 -36.71
N GLU A 563 1.97 -37.87 -37.78
CA GLU A 563 2.43 -38.09 -39.16
C GLU A 563 3.64 -37.21 -39.51
N ARG A 564 3.64 -35.93 -39.12
CA ARG A 564 4.79 -35.04 -39.33
C ARG A 564 6.07 -35.51 -38.62
N SER A 565 5.94 -36.03 -37.40
CA SER A 565 7.08 -36.55 -36.63
C SER A 565 7.67 -37.86 -37.19
N LYS A 566 6.97 -38.56 -38.07
CA LYS A 566 7.50 -39.75 -38.75
C LYS A 566 8.27 -39.42 -40.05
N GLY A 567 8.13 -38.22 -40.60
CA GLY A 567 8.76 -37.81 -41.87
C GLY A 567 10.16 -37.18 -41.75
N GLU A 568 10.49 -36.50 -40.65
CA GLU A 568 11.75 -35.72 -40.53
C GLU A 568 12.91 -36.48 -39.85
N GLY A 569 12.78 -37.80 -39.65
CA GLY A 569 13.69 -38.57 -38.80
C GLY A 569 14.96 -39.14 -39.44
N LYS A 570 15.15 -39.08 -40.77
CA LYS A 570 16.26 -39.80 -41.43
C LYS A 570 17.43 -38.96 -41.94
N GLU A 571 17.34 -37.62 -42.03
CA GLU A 571 18.36 -36.85 -42.77
C GLU A 571 19.24 -35.88 -41.95
N LYS A 572 18.98 -35.69 -40.65
CA LYS A 572 19.80 -34.78 -39.80
C LYS A 572 20.71 -35.44 -38.77
N ARG A 573 20.90 -36.76 -38.84
CA ARG A 573 21.63 -37.53 -37.79
C ARG A 573 23.15 -37.63 -37.95
N ARG A 574 23.79 -36.89 -38.87
CA ARG A 574 25.24 -37.02 -39.12
C ARG A 574 26.15 -35.83 -38.77
N ARG A 575 25.68 -34.69 -38.22
CA ARG A 575 26.57 -33.51 -38.05
C ARG A 575 26.61 -32.76 -36.70
N THR A 576 26.05 -33.25 -35.59
CA THR A 576 26.14 -32.51 -34.30
C THR A 576 26.33 -33.38 -33.05
N SER A 577 27.27 -34.33 -33.06
CA SER A 577 27.51 -35.23 -31.91
C SER A 577 28.63 -34.81 -30.95
N SER A 578 29.41 -33.75 -31.19
CA SER A 578 30.58 -33.43 -30.33
C SER A 578 30.36 -32.39 -29.22
N SER A 579 29.35 -31.50 -29.28
CA SER A 579 29.18 -30.40 -28.29
C SER A 579 28.15 -30.66 -27.17
N SER A 580 27.34 -31.72 -27.29
CA SER A 580 26.26 -32.04 -26.34
C SER A 580 26.72 -32.81 -25.09
N SER A 581 27.80 -33.58 -25.20
CA SER A 581 28.34 -34.41 -24.11
C SER A 581 28.92 -33.58 -22.96
N ALA A 582 29.68 -32.52 -23.26
CA ALA A 582 30.29 -31.65 -22.26
C ALA A 582 29.25 -30.87 -21.43
N SER A 583 28.17 -30.41 -22.06
CA SER A 583 27.08 -29.69 -21.37
C SER A 583 26.29 -30.59 -20.43
N ARG A 584 26.16 -31.89 -20.76
CA ARG A 584 25.45 -32.86 -19.93
C ARG A 584 26.30 -33.29 -18.73
N ALA A 585 27.62 -33.38 -18.88
CA ALA A 585 28.55 -33.64 -17.80
C ALA A 585 28.53 -32.53 -16.74
N ARG A 586 28.63 -31.26 -17.16
CA ARG A 586 28.58 -30.09 -16.24
C ARG A 586 27.27 -29.99 -15.46
N ARG A 587 26.12 -30.34 -16.07
CA ARG A 587 24.82 -30.38 -15.37
C ARG A 587 24.75 -31.50 -14.34
N LYS A 588 25.33 -32.67 -14.63
CA LYS A 588 25.36 -33.82 -13.71
C LYS A 588 26.26 -33.54 -12.49
N GLU A 589 27.38 -32.86 -12.71
CA GLU A 589 28.29 -32.43 -11.65
C GLU A 589 27.67 -31.37 -10.74
N LYS A 590 26.99 -30.36 -11.31
CA LYS A 590 26.28 -29.33 -10.54
C LYS A 590 25.12 -29.91 -9.72
N ALA A 591 24.48 -30.98 -10.18
CA ALA A 591 23.46 -31.69 -9.41
C ALA A 591 24.06 -32.45 -8.21
N ARG A 592 25.20 -33.14 -8.40
CA ARG A 592 25.92 -33.83 -7.32
C ARG A 592 26.44 -32.86 -6.25
N ALA A 593 26.90 -31.67 -6.65
CA ALA A 593 27.33 -30.64 -5.70
C ALA A 593 26.18 -30.17 -4.79
N LYS A 594 24.99 -29.91 -5.37
CA LYS A 594 23.80 -29.51 -4.60
C LYS A 594 23.30 -30.59 -3.65
N GLU A 595 23.47 -31.86 -4.01
CA GLU A 595 23.09 -32.98 -3.15
C GLU A 595 24.03 -33.10 -1.94
N LYS A 596 25.34 -32.96 -2.14
CA LYS A 596 26.33 -32.92 -1.05
C LYS A 596 26.10 -31.75 -0.09
N GLU A 597 25.70 -30.59 -0.60
CA GLU A 597 25.39 -29.41 0.22
C GLU A 597 24.15 -29.65 1.10
N LYS A 598 23.08 -30.22 0.53
CA LYS A 598 21.88 -30.61 1.31
C LYS A 598 22.19 -31.67 2.37
N GLU A 599 23.11 -32.60 2.09
CA GLU A 599 23.52 -33.60 3.08
C GLU A 599 24.31 -32.96 4.24
N LYS A 600 25.22 -32.02 3.94
CA LYS A 600 25.94 -31.25 4.99
C LYS A 600 24.97 -30.46 5.87
N GLU A 601 23.95 -29.82 5.27
CA GLU A 601 22.95 -29.07 6.02
C GLU A 601 22.10 -29.99 6.93
N LYS A 602 21.73 -31.18 6.45
CA LYS A 602 21.06 -32.20 7.27
C LYS A 602 21.93 -32.67 8.44
N ARG A 603 23.24 -32.87 8.23
CA ARG A 603 24.17 -33.26 9.31
C ARG A 603 24.31 -32.17 10.36
N GLN A 604 24.41 -30.90 9.96
CA GLN A 604 24.44 -29.76 10.90
C GLN A 604 23.13 -29.59 11.68
N LYS A 605 21.98 -29.85 11.06
CA LYS A 605 20.70 -29.81 11.77
C LYS A 605 20.57 -30.93 12.80
N LYS A 606 21.11 -32.12 12.49
CA LYS A 606 21.11 -33.27 13.41
C LYS A 606 22.04 -33.06 14.61
N SER A 607 23.23 -32.49 14.42
CA SER A 607 24.13 -32.21 15.54
C SER A 607 23.55 -31.17 16.51
N LYS A 608 22.82 -30.15 16.00
CA LYS A 608 22.14 -29.16 16.86
C LYS A 608 20.97 -29.74 17.67
N SER A 609 20.26 -30.75 17.17
CA SER A 609 19.17 -31.37 17.94
C SER A 609 19.68 -32.22 19.09
N ASP A 610 20.80 -32.92 18.91
CA ASP A 610 21.33 -33.84 19.90
C ASP A 610 21.87 -33.10 21.15
N ASP A 611 22.54 -31.95 20.98
CA ASP A 611 23.01 -31.11 22.10
C ASP A 611 21.87 -30.52 22.94
N SER A 612 20.73 -30.16 22.33
CA SER A 612 19.58 -29.60 23.06
C SER A 612 18.85 -30.61 23.95
N SER A 613 18.99 -31.90 23.64
CA SER A 613 18.32 -32.98 24.37
C SER A 613 19.08 -33.42 25.62
N GLY A 614 20.42 -33.27 25.63
CA GLY A 614 21.27 -33.59 26.78
C GLY A 614 21.08 -32.64 27.97
N ALA A 615 20.86 -31.34 27.69
CA ALA A 615 20.68 -30.32 28.74
C ALA A 615 19.39 -30.52 29.56
N LYS A 616 18.30 -30.98 28.93
CA LYS A 616 17.01 -31.21 29.62
C LYS A 616 16.99 -32.45 30.52
N ARG A 617 17.85 -33.45 30.27
CA ARG A 617 17.95 -34.64 31.14
C ARG A 617 18.68 -34.32 32.45
N LYS A 618 19.76 -33.54 32.42
CA LYS A 618 20.52 -33.16 33.64
C LYS A 618 19.71 -32.32 34.63
N ASP A 619 18.81 -31.47 34.13
CA ASP A 619 18.01 -30.60 34.99
C ASP A 619 16.87 -31.37 35.70
N LYS A 620 16.35 -32.43 35.07
CA LYS A 620 15.31 -33.29 35.65
C LYS A 620 15.85 -34.15 36.81
N ASP A 621 17.09 -34.61 36.72
CA ASP A 621 17.73 -35.38 37.79
C ASP A 621 18.17 -34.50 38.97
N ARG A 622 18.61 -33.26 38.72
CA ARG A 622 18.85 -32.27 39.80
C ARG A 622 17.58 -31.96 40.58
N ARG A 623 16.43 -31.89 39.91
CA ARG A 623 15.12 -31.62 40.55
C ARG A 623 14.60 -32.82 41.36
N LYS A 624 14.95 -34.05 40.99
CA LYS A 624 14.64 -35.25 41.79
C LYS A 624 15.51 -35.34 43.05
N ARG A 625 16.82 -35.08 42.94
CA ARG A 625 17.73 -35.08 44.11
C ARG A 625 17.39 -34.01 45.15
N ARG A 626 16.89 -32.84 44.74
CA ARG A 626 16.42 -31.79 45.67
C ARG A 626 15.12 -32.14 46.40
N LYS A 627 14.32 -33.09 45.90
CA LYS A 627 13.08 -33.53 46.56
C LYS A 627 13.29 -34.66 47.57
N SER A 628 14.41 -35.37 47.49
CA SER A 628 14.75 -36.45 48.41
C SER A 628 15.59 -36.01 49.61
N SER A 629 15.98 -34.73 49.69
CA SER A 629 16.76 -34.16 50.80
C SER A 629 15.93 -33.24 51.71
N SER A 630 14.60 -33.24 51.57
CA SER A 630 13.66 -32.44 52.37
C SER A 630 12.63 -33.30 53.10
N SER A 631 12.96 -34.57 53.33
CA SER A 631 12.30 -35.51 54.23
C SER A 631 13.39 -36.15 55.05
#